data_AF-A0AAC9V5M7-F1
#
_entry.id   AF-A0AAC9V5M7-F1
#
_cell.length_a   1.000
_cell.length_b   1.000
_cell.length_c   1.000
_cell.angle_alpha   90.00
_cell.angle_beta   90.00
_cell.angle_gamma   90.00
#
_symmetry.space_group_name_H-M   'P 1'
#
loop_
_entity.id
_entity.type
_entity.pdbx_description
1 polymer ?
#
loop_
_entity_poly.entity_id
_entity_poly.type
_entity_poly.pdbx_seq_one_letter_code
_entity_poly.pdbx_strand_id
1 'polypeptide(L)'
;MIQPITLAQVSPLNTPAITAKTQAASPSEVTESFGTMLKNALDSVSAQEKAVHQVNNQYLVGQADISQVMIVSQQAELSLQLVTQVRNKAVEAYQDIMRMQI
;
A
#
# COMPACT_ATOMS: atom_id res chain seq x y z
N MET A 1 45.91 31.88 38.66
CA MET A 1 45.25 30.58 38.41
C MET A 1 44.36 30.76 37.18
N ILE A 2 44.55 29.94 36.15
CA ILE A 2 43.86 30.03 34.85
C ILE A 2 42.91 28.82 34.80
N GLN A 3 41.61 29.04 34.65
CA GLN A 3 40.62 27.95 34.60
C GLN A 3 40.58 27.32 33.19
N PRO A 4 40.54 25.99 33.05
CA PRO A 4 40.46 25.33 31.75
C PRO A 4 39.05 25.42 31.17
N ILE A 5 38.98 25.75 29.88
CA ILE A 5 37.74 25.70 29.07
C ILE A 5 37.34 24.22 28.94
N THR A 6 36.17 23.87 29.46
CA THR A 6 35.61 22.53 29.28
C THR A 6 34.99 22.42 27.89
N LEU A 7 35.42 21.40 27.14
CA LEU A 7 34.89 21.06 25.82
C LEU A 7 33.43 20.62 25.97
N ALA A 8 32.50 21.35 25.37
CA ALA A 8 31.08 21.02 25.36
C ALA A 8 30.86 19.62 24.80
N GLN A 9 30.35 18.72 25.63
CA GLN A 9 29.92 17.38 25.22
C GLN A 9 28.72 17.53 24.28
N VAL A 10 28.90 17.15 23.02
CA VAL A 10 27.80 17.04 22.06
C VAL A 10 26.85 15.93 22.53
N SER A 11 25.64 16.31 22.91
CA SER A 11 24.59 15.37 23.28
C SER A 11 24.20 14.53 22.05
N PRO A 12 24.12 13.19 22.18
CA PRO A 12 23.56 12.38 21.11
C PRO A 12 22.08 12.75 20.92
N LEU A 13 21.71 13.00 19.67
CA LEU A 13 20.35 13.26 19.22
C LEU A 13 19.40 12.20 19.81
N ASN A 14 18.51 12.63 20.70
CA ASN A 14 17.37 11.88 21.17
C ASN A 14 16.41 11.66 20.00
N THR A 15 16.56 10.55 19.28
CA THR A 15 15.53 10.07 18.37
C THR A 15 14.31 9.70 19.20
N PRO A 16 13.11 10.24 18.91
CA PRO A 16 11.90 9.75 19.54
C PRO A 16 11.77 8.29 19.14
N ALA A 17 12.02 7.40 20.09
CA ALA A 17 11.56 6.03 20.01
C ALA A 17 10.04 6.11 19.86
N ILE A 18 9.57 5.94 18.63
CA ILE A 18 8.21 5.53 18.32
C ILE A 18 8.04 4.14 18.93
N THR A 19 7.77 4.11 20.24
CA THR A 19 7.24 2.95 20.92
C THR A 19 5.79 2.80 20.45
N ALA A 20 5.62 2.39 19.19
CA ALA A 20 4.38 1.82 18.72
C ALA A 20 4.21 0.54 19.52
N LYS A 21 3.42 0.62 20.59
CA LYS A 21 2.83 -0.54 21.25
C LYS A 21 1.95 -1.21 20.20
N THR A 22 2.55 -2.06 19.38
CA THR A 22 1.83 -3.03 18.55
C THR A 22 1.22 -4.02 19.53
N GLN A 23 0.05 -3.65 20.05
CA GLN A 23 -0.87 -4.60 20.65
C GLN A 23 -1.13 -5.63 19.55
N ALA A 24 -0.56 -6.83 19.69
CA ALA A 24 -0.76 -7.90 18.73
C ALA A 24 -2.27 -8.16 18.64
N ALA A 25 -2.89 -7.70 17.55
CA ALA A 25 -4.28 -7.97 17.26
C ALA A 25 -4.44 -9.49 17.20
N SER A 26 -5.47 -10.00 17.88
CA SER A 26 -5.75 -11.43 17.90
C SER A 26 -6.00 -11.89 16.46
N PRO A 27 -5.67 -13.14 16.09
CA PRO A 27 -5.91 -13.65 14.73
C PRO A 27 -7.36 -13.44 14.25
N SER A 28 -8.32 -13.45 15.17
CA SER A 28 -9.73 -13.14 14.93
C SER A 28 -10.00 -11.67 14.56
N GLU A 29 -9.35 -10.71 15.24
CA GLU A 29 -9.50 -9.27 14.97
C GLU A 29 -8.87 -8.89 13.61
N VAL A 30 -7.77 -9.56 13.23
CA VAL A 30 -7.14 -9.41 11.91
C VAL A 30 -8.06 -9.96 10.81
N THR A 31 -8.74 -11.08 11.05
CA THR A 31 -9.67 -11.70 10.09
C THR A 31 -10.91 -10.81 9.86
N GLU A 32 -11.46 -10.23 10.91
CA GLU A 32 -12.61 -9.32 10.84
C GLU A 32 -12.25 -7.99 10.14
N SER A 33 -11.06 -7.46 10.42
CA SER A 33 -10.51 -6.28 9.74
C SER A 33 -10.26 -6.54 8.25
N PHE A 34 -9.75 -7.73 7.90
CA PHE A 34 -9.55 -8.14 6.52
C PHE A 34 -10.88 -8.31 5.76
N GLY A 35 -11.89 -8.94 6.38
CA GLY A 35 -13.22 -9.07 5.79
C GLY A 35 -13.88 -7.71 5.51
N THR A 36 -13.69 -6.76 6.42
CA THR A 36 -14.17 -5.38 6.25
C THR A 36 -13.44 -4.65 5.11
N MET A 37 -12.11 -4.79 5.02
CA MET A 37 -11.34 -4.24 3.89
C MET A 37 -11.77 -4.86 2.56
N LEU A 38 -11.98 -6.18 2.51
CA LEU A 38 -12.42 -6.87 1.30
C LEU A 38 -13.79 -6.38 0.83
N LYS A 39 -14.73 -6.18 1.77
CA LYS A 39 -16.04 -5.62 1.46
C LYS A 39 -15.95 -4.20 0.89
N ASN A 40 -15.13 -3.34 1.50
CA ASN A 40 -14.91 -1.98 1.01
C ASN A 40 -14.23 -1.95 -0.37
N ALA A 41 -13.31 -2.87 -0.62
CA ALA A 41 -12.66 -3.01 -1.92
C ALA A 41 -13.68 -3.44 -2.99
N LEU A 42 -14.56 -4.39 -2.67
CA LEU A 42 -15.62 -4.83 -3.58
C LEU A 42 -16.61 -3.69 -3.91
N ASP A 43 -17.03 -2.93 -2.90
CA ASP A 43 -17.90 -1.76 -3.09
C ASP A 43 -17.21 -0.66 -3.93
N SER A 44 -15.89 -0.47 -3.75
CA SER A 44 -15.09 0.46 -4.55
C SER A 44 -14.97 0.02 -6.02
N VAL A 45 -14.80 -1.27 -6.28
CA VAL A 45 -14.78 -1.82 -7.64
C VAL A 45 -16.13 -1.59 -8.33
N SER A 46 -17.25 -1.88 -7.66
CA SER A 46 -18.57 -1.63 -8.24
C SER A 46 -18.84 -0.13 -8.51
N ALA A 47 -18.33 0.77 -7.66
CA ALA A 47 -18.38 2.20 -7.92
C ALA A 47 -17.53 2.60 -9.13
N GLN A 48 -16.35 1.99 -9.27
CA GLN A 48 -15.44 2.23 -10.38
C GLN A 48 -15.97 1.69 -11.70
N GLU A 49 -16.65 0.54 -11.71
CA GLU A 49 -17.36 0.02 -12.89
C GLU A 49 -18.42 1.00 -13.39
N LYS A 50 -19.21 1.61 -12.49
CA LYS A 50 -20.16 2.68 -12.87
C LYS A 50 -19.47 3.89 -13.50
N ALA A 51 -18.35 4.32 -12.93
CA ALA A 51 -17.57 5.42 -13.49
C ALA A 51 -17.03 5.08 -14.89
N VAL A 52 -16.56 3.84 -15.08
CA VAL A 52 -16.10 3.34 -16.38
C VAL A 52 -17.24 3.32 -17.39
N HIS A 53 -18.45 2.87 -17.01
CA HIS A 53 -19.60 2.94 -17.91
C HIS A 53 -19.94 4.37 -18.34
N GLN A 54 -19.82 5.34 -17.42
CA GLN A 54 -20.06 6.75 -17.72
C GLN A 54 -18.98 7.33 -18.65
N VAL A 55 -17.71 6.98 -18.41
CA VAL A 55 -16.58 7.39 -19.26
C VAL A 55 -16.64 6.72 -20.63
N ASN A 56 -17.06 5.45 -20.72
CA ASN A 56 -17.24 4.74 -21.97
C ASN A 56 -18.35 5.38 -22.82
N ASN A 57 -19.42 5.86 -22.18
CA ASN A 57 -20.46 6.63 -22.85
C ASN A 57 -19.95 7.98 -23.39
N GLN A 58 -18.97 8.60 -22.70
CA GLN A 58 -18.27 9.80 -23.18
C GLN A 58 -17.22 9.48 -24.26
N TYR A 59 -16.62 8.29 -24.24
CA TYR A 59 -15.60 7.85 -25.20
C TYR A 59 -16.21 7.55 -26.58
N LEU A 60 -17.43 7.01 -26.63
CA LEU A 60 -18.21 6.83 -27.86
C LEU A 60 -18.50 8.16 -28.60
N VAL A 61 -18.25 9.31 -27.98
CA VAL A 61 -18.35 10.66 -28.57
C VAL A 61 -17.09 11.06 -29.36
N GLY A 62 -16.05 10.21 -29.42
CA GLY A 62 -15.03 10.23 -30.48
C GLY A 62 -13.76 11.06 -30.25
N GLN A 63 -13.09 10.92 -29.11
CA GLN A 63 -11.86 11.67 -28.78
C GLN A 63 -10.73 10.78 -28.24
N ALA A 64 -9.96 10.08 -29.09
CA ALA A 64 -8.64 9.57 -28.67
C ALA A 64 -7.66 9.30 -29.83
N ASP A 65 -6.46 9.87 -29.70
CA ASP A 65 -5.31 9.73 -30.58
C ASP A 65 -4.53 8.42 -30.32
N ILE A 66 -4.03 7.78 -31.39
CA ILE A 66 -3.33 6.47 -31.37
C ILE A 66 -2.16 6.41 -30.37
N SER A 67 -1.50 7.54 -30.10
CA SER A 67 -0.38 7.65 -29.15
C SER A 67 -0.80 7.34 -27.70
N GLN A 68 -2.05 7.65 -27.33
CA GLN A 68 -2.58 7.42 -25.99
C GLN A 68 -2.75 5.90 -25.74
N VAL A 69 -3.17 5.14 -26.76
CA VAL A 69 -3.40 3.69 -26.67
C VAL A 69 -2.09 2.95 -26.37
N MET A 70 -0.99 3.35 -27.00
CA MET A 70 0.32 2.74 -26.78
C MET A 70 0.85 2.99 -25.36
N ILE A 71 0.71 4.22 -24.85
CA ILE A 71 1.12 4.57 -23.47
C ILE A 71 0.29 3.78 -22.45
N VAL A 72 -1.03 3.72 -22.65
CA VAL A 72 -1.94 2.96 -21.79
C VAL A 72 -1.61 1.47 -21.81
N SER A 73 -1.27 0.91 -22.97
CA SER A 73 -0.83 -0.49 -23.09
C SER A 73 0.45 -0.76 -22.29
N GLN A 74 1.45 0.11 -22.39
CA GLN A 74 2.72 -0.04 -21.67
C GLN A 74 2.53 0.09 -20.16
N GLN A 75 1.66 1.02 -19.73
CA GLN A 75 1.32 1.21 -18.33
C GLN A 75 0.56 -0.01 -17.75
N ALA A 76 -0.33 -0.61 -18.53
CA ALA A 76 -1.06 -1.81 -18.13
C ALA A 76 -0.12 -3.01 -17.93
N GLU A 77 0.86 -3.18 -18.81
CA GLU A 77 1.86 -4.25 -18.71
C GLU A 77 2.71 -4.12 -17.44
N LEU A 78 3.21 -2.91 -17.15
CA LEU A 78 3.95 -2.62 -15.91
C LEU A 78 3.09 -2.82 -14.65
N SER A 79 1.83 -2.40 -14.70
CA SER A 79 0.89 -2.56 -13.58
C SER A 79 0.60 -4.04 -13.31
N LEU A 80 0.46 -4.87 -14.35
CA LEU A 80 0.25 -6.32 -14.20
C LEU A 80 1.47 -7.01 -13.55
N GLN A 81 2.68 -6.60 -13.93
CA GLN A 81 3.90 -7.09 -13.30
C GLN A 81 3.95 -6.73 -11.81
N LEU A 82 3.62 -5.49 -11.47
CA LEU A 82 3.56 -5.02 -10.08
C LEU A 82 2.52 -5.81 -9.27
N VAL A 83 1.32 -6.01 -9.81
CA VAL A 83 0.26 -6.79 -9.15
C VAL A 83 0.71 -8.22 -8.89
N THR A 84 1.42 -8.84 -9.83
CA THR A 84 1.95 -10.20 -9.64
C THR A 84 2.97 -10.25 -8.50
N GLN A 85 3.85 -9.26 -8.40
CA GLN A 85 4.82 -9.18 -7.30
C GLN A 85 4.14 -8.96 -5.94
N VAL A 86 3.15 -8.07 -5.88
CA VAL A 86 2.35 -7.82 -4.67
C VAL A 86 1.60 -9.09 -4.25
N ARG A 87 0.98 -9.80 -5.20
CA ARG A 87 0.32 -11.09 -4.93
C ARG A 87 1.31 -12.08 -4.32
N ASN A 88 2.48 -12.25 -4.92
CA ASN A 88 3.49 -13.20 -4.43
C ASN A 88 3.92 -12.84 -2.99
N LYS A 89 4.16 -11.55 -2.71
CA LYS A 89 4.51 -11.04 -1.38
C LYS A 89 3.40 -11.23 -0.35
N ALA A 90 2.13 -11.04 -0.75
CA ALA A 90 0.99 -11.28 0.12
C ALA A 90 0.83 -12.77 0.46
N VAL A 91 1.05 -13.65 -0.51
CA VAL A 91 1.04 -15.12 -0.33
C VAL A 91 2.18 -15.58 0.57
N GLU A 92 3.38 -15.01 0.43
CA GLU A 92 4.51 -15.26 1.34
C GLU A 92 4.18 -14.80 2.77
N ALA A 93 3.65 -13.59 2.95
CA ALA A 93 3.31 -13.06 4.27
C ALA A 93 2.22 -13.89 4.97
N TYR A 94 1.23 -14.39 4.22
CA TYR A 94 0.22 -15.30 4.76
C TYR A 94 0.83 -16.63 5.22
N GLN A 95 1.72 -17.22 4.41
CA GLN A 95 2.43 -18.44 4.79
C GLN A 95 3.31 -18.23 6.02
N ASP A 96 3.99 -17.08 6.13
CA ASP A 96 4.86 -16.77 7.26
C ASP A 96 4.07 -16.64 8.57
N ILE A 97 2.93 -15.92 8.55
CA ILE A 97 2.02 -15.81 9.70
C ILE A 97 1.51 -17.19 10.15
N MET A 98 1.15 -18.07 9.21
CA MET A 98 0.72 -19.43 9.53
C MET A 98 1.84 -20.28 10.15
N ARG A 99 3.09 -20.11 9.69
CA ARG A 99 4.25 -20.82 10.26
C ARG A 99 4.66 -20.28 11.64
N MET A 100 4.28 -19.05 11.98
CA MET A 100 4.53 -18.47 13.30
C MET A 100 3.51 -18.92 14.36
N GLN A 101 2.40 -19.54 13.95
CA GLN A 101 1.29 -19.96 14.83
C GLN A 101 1.25 -21.46 15.16
N ILE A 102 2.15 -22.27 14.60
CA ILE A 102 2.41 -23.66 15.03
C ILE A 102 3.60 -23.73 15.97
#